data_AF-A0A1H7GF51-F1
#
_entry.id   AF-A0A1H7GF51-F1
#
_cell.length_a   1.000
_cell.length_b   1.000
_cell.length_c   1.000
_cell.angle_alpha   90.00
_cell.angle_beta   90.00
_cell.angle_gamma   90.00
#
_symmetry.space_group_name_H-M   'P 1'
#
loop_
_entity.id
_entity.type
_entity.pdbx_description
1 polymer ?
#
loop_
_entity_poly.entity_id
_entity_poly.type
_entity_poly.pdbx_seq_one_letter_code
_entity_poly.pdbx_strand_id
1 'polypeptide(L)'
;MTTLNHHGEPVATGLSRGAPFGAGAALRDIDPAGGRLGLCRWRVNRGGYDASGSYWGLGLPLYCVSDAAGNIAFLRARDREDAKAIVRENVADARFLR
;
A
#
# COMPACT_ATOMS: atom_id res chain seq x y z
N MET A 1 17.19 18.01 25.30
CA MET A 1 16.78 17.52 26.64
C MET A 1 16.23 16.12 26.45
N THR A 2 17.01 15.11 26.86
CA THR A 2 16.77 13.69 26.63
C THR A 2 16.52 13.04 27.99
N THR A 3 15.37 12.39 28.16
CA THR A 3 15.07 11.65 29.39
C THR A 3 15.44 10.18 29.18
N LEU A 4 16.30 9.63 30.05
CA LEU A 4 16.84 8.26 30.02
C LEU A 4 16.16 7.39 31.11
N ASN A 5 15.97 6.10 30.83
CA ASN A 5 15.52 5.10 31.81
C ASN A 5 16.73 4.45 32.54
N HIS A 6 16.51 3.93 33.76
CA HIS A 6 17.52 3.45 34.72
C HIS A 6 18.29 2.16 34.34
N HIS A 7 18.26 1.71 33.08
CA HIS A 7 18.94 0.48 32.63
C HIS A 7 19.89 0.65 31.44
N GLY A 8 20.24 1.89 31.04
CA GLY A 8 21.38 2.13 30.13
C GLY A 8 21.20 1.69 28.66
N GLU A 9 20.13 0.99 28.30
CA GLU A 9 19.81 0.64 26.92
C GLU A 9 19.02 1.77 26.24
N PRO A 10 19.33 2.13 24.98
CA PRO A 10 18.50 3.04 24.21
C PRO A 10 17.12 2.39 24.01
N VAL A 11 16.11 2.90 24.72
CA VAL A 11 14.72 2.65 24.35
C VAL A 11 14.51 3.31 23.01
N ALA A 12 14.60 2.51 21.94
CA ALA A 12 14.02 2.85 20.67
C ALA A 12 12.57 3.25 20.96
N THR A 13 12.31 4.56 20.94
CA THR A 13 10.96 5.10 20.93
C THR A 13 10.43 4.79 19.54
N GLY A 14 10.13 3.51 19.32
CA GLY A 14 9.52 2.97 18.13
C GLY A 14 8.11 3.52 18.07
N LEU A 15 7.98 4.64 17.36
CA LEU A 15 6.79 5.14 16.68
C LEU A 15 5.47 4.83 17.40
N SER A 16 5.06 5.83 18.18
CA SER A 16 3.73 5.94 18.76
C SER A 16 2.63 5.82 17.70
N ARG A 17 1.64 4.96 17.99
CA ARG A 17 0.23 5.04 17.56
C ARG A 17 -0.05 4.85 16.05
N GLY A 18 -0.47 3.62 15.73
CA GLY A 18 -1.07 3.23 14.46
C GLY A 18 -0.34 2.02 13.93
N ALA A 19 -0.87 0.82 14.16
CA ALA A 19 -0.35 -0.35 13.48
C ALA A 19 -0.39 -0.10 11.95
N PRO A 20 0.59 -0.63 11.16
CA PRO A 20 0.79 -0.30 9.74
C PRO A 20 -0.33 -0.78 8.79
N PHE A 21 -1.54 -0.98 9.30
CA PHE A 21 -2.75 -1.37 8.57
C PHE A 21 -3.18 -0.25 7.62
N GLY A 22 -2.52 -0.16 6.48
CA GLY A 22 -2.69 0.89 5.48
C GLY A 22 -1.49 1.09 4.56
N ALA A 23 -0.29 0.74 5.02
CA ALA A 23 0.93 0.96 4.25
C ALA A 23 1.29 -0.29 3.45
N GLY A 24 0.70 -0.41 2.25
CA GLY A 24 1.31 -1.27 1.23
C GLY A 24 2.73 -0.79 0.91
N ALA A 25 3.51 -1.65 0.26
CA ALA A 25 4.76 -1.28 -0.37
C ALA A 25 4.58 -0.06 -1.29
N ALA A 26 5.64 0.72 -1.54
CA ALA A 26 5.54 1.74 -2.56
C ALA A 26 5.44 1.05 -3.93
N LEU A 27 4.80 1.69 -4.91
CA LEU A 27 4.69 1.12 -6.26
C LEU A 27 6.07 0.76 -6.84
N ARG A 28 7.12 1.51 -6.50
CA ARG A 28 8.50 1.25 -6.94
C ARG A 28 9.07 -0.09 -6.42
N ASP A 29 8.49 -0.64 -5.37
CA ASP A 29 8.96 -1.87 -4.72
C ASP A 29 8.21 -3.11 -5.25
N ILE A 30 7.25 -2.91 -6.17
CA ILE A 30 6.55 -3.99 -6.87
C ILE A 30 7.48 -4.57 -7.93
N ASP A 31 7.71 -5.88 -7.89
CA ASP A 31 8.55 -6.56 -8.87
C ASP A 31 7.72 -7.10 -10.06
N PRO A 32 7.86 -6.55 -11.27
CA PRO A 32 7.20 -7.08 -12.46
C PRO A 32 7.90 -8.32 -13.02
N ALA A 33 9.15 -8.61 -12.62
CA ALA A 33 9.93 -9.71 -13.19
C ALA A 33 9.36 -11.09 -12.81
N GLY A 34 8.71 -11.19 -11.65
CA GLY A 34 8.00 -12.39 -11.20
C GLY A 34 6.77 -12.76 -12.06
N GLY A 35 6.35 -11.92 -13.01
CA GLY A 35 5.30 -12.24 -13.98
C GLY A 35 4.18 -11.20 -14.06
N ARG A 36 2.94 -11.67 -14.20
CA ARG A 36 1.77 -10.77 -14.32
C ARG A 36 1.32 -10.30 -12.95
N LEU A 37 1.21 -8.99 -12.78
CA LEU A 37 0.70 -8.33 -11.60
C LEU A 37 -0.81 -8.56 -11.43
N GLY A 38 -1.23 -8.80 -10.19
CA GLY A 38 -2.61 -8.69 -9.77
C GLY A 38 -3.01 -7.22 -9.69
N LEU A 39 -4.21 -6.89 -10.17
CA LEU A 39 -4.80 -5.57 -10.01
C LEU A 39 -6.30 -5.71 -9.76
N CYS A 40 -6.73 -5.35 -8.55
CA CYS A 40 -8.13 -5.40 -8.15
C CYS A 40 -8.56 -4.10 -7.47
N ARG A 41 -9.85 -3.81 -7.53
CA ARG A 41 -10.44 -2.68 -6.80
C ARG A 41 -10.64 -3.09 -5.34
N TRP A 42 -10.02 -2.35 -4.42
CA TRP A 42 -10.19 -2.56 -3.00
C TRP A 42 -11.54 -1.99 -2.53
N ARG A 43 -12.27 -2.75 -1.73
CA ARG A 43 -13.61 -2.36 -1.27
C ARG A 43 -13.49 -1.47 -0.05
N VAL A 44 -13.76 -0.19 -0.24
CA VAL A 44 -13.93 0.80 0.83
C VAL A 44 -15.36 1.35 0.78
N ASN A 45 -15.96 1.53 1.95
CA ASN A 45 -17.30 2.09 2.10
C ASN A 45 -17.29 3.62 1.90
N ARG A 46 -18.47 4.25 1.95
CA ARG A 46 -18.61 5.70 1.76
C ARG A 46 -17.88 6.54 2.82
N GLY A 47 -17.60 5.97 3.98
CA GLY A 47 -16.81 6.59 5.05
C GLY A 47 -15.30 6.43 4.87
N GLY A 48 -14.83 5.74 3.83
CA GLY A 48 -13.42 5.49 3.59
C GLY A 48 -12.85 4.33 4.39
N TYR A 49 -13.69 3.48 4.97
CA TYR A 49 -13.27 2.30 5.74
C TYR A 49 -13.42 1.03 4.92
N ASP A 50 -12.50 0.08 5.09
CA ASP A 50 -12.69 -1.28 4.61
C ASP A 50 -13.50 -2.15 5.60
N ALA A 51 -13.65 -3.44 5.27
CA ALA A 51 -14.40 -4.38 6.09
C ALA A 51 -13.74 -4.71 7.43
N SER A 52 -12.43 -4.53 7.56
CA SER A 52 -11.70 -4.69 8.83
C SER A 52 -11.77 -3.45 9.72
N GLY A 53 -12.34 -2.35 9.24
CA GLY A 53 -12.39 -1.08 9.97
C GLY A 53 -11.13 -0.23 9.81
N SER A 54 -10.24 -0.55 8.86
CA SER A 54 -9.10 0.29 8.53
C SER A 54 -9.56 1.48 7.70
N TYR A 55 -9.08 2.67 8.05
CA TYR A 55 -9.37 3.90 7.32
C TYR A 55 -8.36 4.13 6.20
N TRP A 56 -8.86 4.36 4.99
CA TRP A 56 -8.07 4.52 3.77
C TRP A 56 -8.21 5.90 3.13
N GLY A 57 -9.00 6.78 3.73
CA GLY A 57 -9.33 8.08 3.14
C GLY A 57 -10.52 8.03 2.17
N LEU A 58 -11.00 9.22 1.83
CA LEU A 58 -12.02 9.47 0.83
C LEU A 58 -11.38 9.88 -0.50
N GLY A 59 -12.11 9.75 -1.61
CA GLY A 59 -11.67 10.20 -2.93
C GLY A 59 -11.97 9.19 -4.04
N LEU A 60 -11.08 9.16 -5.04
CA LEU A 60 -11.16 8.20 -6.15
C LEU A 60 -11.19 6.75 -5.64
N PRO A 61 -11.69 5.78 -6.42
CA PRO A 61 -11.59 4.37 -6.08
C PRO A 61 -10.16 3.95 -5.65
N LEU A 62 -10.09 3.07 -4.65
CA LEU A 62 -8.82 2.47 -4.21
C LEU A 62 -8.58 1.18 -4.99
N TYR A 63 -7.36 1.02 -5.49
CA TYR A 63 -6.88 -0.17 -6.18
C TYR A 63 -5.71 -0.78 -5.41
N CYS A 64 -5.63 -2.10 -5.47
CA CYS A 64 -4.59 -2.93 -4.89
C CYS A 64 -3.83 -3.62 -6.03
N VAL A 65 -2.51 -3.48 -6.02
CA VAL A 65 -1.57 -4.11 -6.95
C VAL A 65 -0.75 -5.12 -6.17
N SER A 66 -0.59 -6.32 -6.71
CA SER A 66 0.25 -7.36 -6.09
C SER A 66 1.18 -8.01 -7.10
N ASP A 67 2.41 -8.30 -6.70
CA ASP A 67 3.33 -9.12 -7.50
C ASP A 67 3.30 -10.60 -7.10
N ALA A 68 4.15 -11.41 -7.75
CA ALA A 68 4.29 -12.84 -7.48
C ALA A 68 5.05 -13.15 -6.18
N ALA A 69 5.82 -12.19 -5.65
CA ALA A 69 6.54 -12.32 -4.38
C ALA A 69 5.65 -12.01 -3.16
N GLY A 70 4.45 -11.49 -3.39
CA GLY A 70 3.48 -11.13 -2.35
C GLY A 70 3.58 -9.68 -1.89
N ASN A 71 4.35 -8.83 -2.56
CA ASN A 71 4.34 -7.40 -2.28
C ASN A 71 3.00 -6.82 -2.73
N ILE A 72 2.45 -5.90 -1.94
CA ILE A 72 1.16 -5.27 -2.20
C ILE A 72 1.33 -3.75 -2.11
N ALA A 73 0.89 -3.03 -3.15
CA ALA A 73 0.84 -1.58 -3.17
C ALA A 73 -0.60 -1.10 -3.40
N PHE A 74 -0.94 0.06 -2.83
CA PHE A 74 -2.25 0.67 -2.99
C PHE A 74 -2.15 1.99 -3.74
N LEU A 75 -3.08 2.25 -4.66
CA LEU A 75 -3.17 3.52 -5.37
C LEU A 75 -4.62 3.96 -5.57
N ARG A 76 -4.81 5.25 -5.79
CA ARG A 76 -6.10 5.86 -6.10
C ARG A 76 -6.17 6.13 -7.61
N ALA A 77 -7.23 5.68 -8.26
CA ALA A 77 -7.43 5.83 -9.70
C ALA A 77 -8.92 5.92 -10.04
N ARG A 78 -9.26 6.57 -11.15
CA ARG A 78 -10.66 6.75 -11.58
C ARG A 78 -11.30 5.42 -11.95
N ASP A 79 -10.53 4.56 -12.62
CA ASP A 79 -10.96 3.27 -13.14
C ASP A 79 -9.74 2.32 -13.29
N ARG A 80 -9.98 1.11 -13.79
CA ARG A 80 -8.94 0.08 -13.89
C ARG A 80 -7.86 0.45 -14.92
N GLU A 81 -8.20 1.13 -16.01
CA GLU A 81 -7.22 1.49 -17.04
C GLU A 81 -6.34 2.63 -16.56
N ASP A 82 -6.92 3.62 -15.88
CA ASP A 82 -6.20 4.68 -15.16
C ASP A 82 -5.23 4.09 -14.12
N ALA A 83 -5.67 3.08 -13.36
CA ALA A 83 -4.80 2.37 -12.42
C ALA A 83 -3.63 1.66 -13.10
N LYS A 84 -3.86 1.01 -14.24
CA LYS A 84 -2.77 0.37 -15.02
C LYS A 84 -1.78 1.39 -15.56
N ALA A 85 -2.24 2.57 -15.97
CA ALA A 85 -1.37 3.65 -16.44
C ALA A 85 -0.42 4.11 -15.33
N ILE A 86 -0.96 4.44 -14.15
CA ILE A 86 -0.17 4.85 -12.97
C ILE A 86 0.86 3.79 -12.59
N VAL A 87 0.48 2.51 -12.61
CA VAL A 87 1.42 1.41 -12.32
C VAL A 87 2.54 1.37 -13.36
N ARG A 88 2.25 1.51 -14.65
CA ARG A 88 3.27 1.50 -15.72
C ARG A 88 4.21 2.70 -15.66
N GLU A 89 3.78 3.84 -15.12
CA GLU A 89 4.64 5.00 -14.89
C GLU A 89 5.68 4.75 -13.78
N ASN A 90 5.37 3.85 -12.84
CA ASN A 90 6.23 3.56 -11.67
C ASN A 90 6.94 2.21 -11.76
N VAL A 91 6.42 1.29 -12.57
CA VAL A 91 6.87 -0.09 -12.71
C VAL A 91 7.01 -0.37 -14.21
N ALA A 92 8.24 -0.27 -14.71
CA ALA A 92 8.55 -0.59 -16.10
C ALA A 92 8.15 -2.05 -16.42
N ASP A 93 7.73 -2.30 -17.66
CA ASP A 93 7.32 -3.63 -18.14
C ASP A 93 6.13 -4.27 -17.40
N ALA A 94 5.37 -3.52 -16.60
CA ALA A 94 4.20 -4.03 -15.90
C ALA A 94 3.17 -4.68 -16.84
N ARG A 95 2.93 -5.97 -16.62
CA ARG A 95 1.88 -6.77 -17.27
C ARG A 95 0.86 -7.19 -16.23
N PHE A 96 -0.42 -7.21 -16.59
CA PHE A 96 -1.50 -7.47 -15.65
C PHE A 96 -2.19 -8.82 -15.93
N LEU A 97 -2.65 -9.47 -14.87
CA LEU A 97 -3.60 -10.57 -14.98
C LEU A 97 -4.90 -10.07 -15.62
N ARG A 98 -5.53 -10.95 -16.40
CA ARG A 98 -6.72 -10.60 -17.21
C ARG A 98 -7.87 -10.19 -16.32
#